data_AF-A0A0C2CVY1-F1
#
_entry.id   AF-A0A0C2CVY1-F1
#
_cell.length_a   1.000
_cell.length_b   1.000
_cell.length_c   1.000
_cell.angle_alpha   90.00
_cell.angle_beta   90.00
_cell.angle_gamma   90.00
#
_symmetry.space_group_name_H-M   'P 1'
#
loop_
_entity.id
_entity.type
_entity.pdbx_description
1 polymer ?
#
loop_
_entity_poly.entity_id
_entity_poly.type
_entity_poly.pdbx_seq_one_letter_code
_entity_poly.pdbx_strand_id
1 'polypeptide(L)'
;MACFDDPDYSADGEVCESPCFGCTVPEASNFNHMAEVDNASCICDAVGNPISDQSQLVAGFAGGDEDQWQSFTVGLGGGLAKLAIELTSPVTPMPSPATIEIYTGEGIGGTLLGSLEVMLAPGPLELQEFTFPDPIALAAGEVYSFRVVVPVQMVIHMAFADANPYPGGSANGDPDLDLVFRTQMVECTSN
;
A
#
# COMPACT_ATOMS: atom_id res chain seq x y z
N MET A 1 -1.52 27.79 -17.04
CA MET A 1 -1.93 27.55 -15.65
C MET A 1 -0.65 27.12 -14.95
N ALA A 2 -0.01 28.02 -14.20
CA ALA A 2 1.27 27.72 -13.54
C ALA A 2 0.98 27.06 -12.18
N CYS A 3 1.81 26.10 -11.77
CA CYS A 3 1.78 25.54 -10.42
C CYS A 3 2.03 26.70 -9.44
N PHE A 4 1.01 27.11 -8.68
CA PHE A 4 1.18 28.07 -7.60
C PHE A 4 1.89 27.33 -6.47
N ASP A 5 3.23 27.37 -6.45
CA ASP A 5 4.09 27.35 -5.24
C ASP A 5 5.58 27.29 -5.61
N ASP A 6 6.03 28.12 -6.55
CA ASP A 6 7.46 28.45 -6.67
C ASP A 6 7.72 29.86 -6.09
N PRO A 7 8.44 30.01 -4.96
CA PRO A 7 8.88 31.30 -4.47
C PRO A 7 9.92 31.99 -5.36
N ASP A 8 10.41 31.32 -6.41
CA ASP A 8 11.39 31.82 -7.38
C ASP A 8 10.76 32.20 -8.74
N TYR A 9 9.49 32.65 -8.73
CA TYR A 9 8.88 33.30 -9.89
C TYR A 9 9.71 34.53 -10.32
N SER A 10 10.64 34.32 -11.26
CA SER A 10 11.34 35.41 -11.92
C SER A 10 10.44 35.98 -13.00
N ALA A 11 10.35 37.32 -13.06
CA ALA A 11 9.47 38.07 -13.94
C ALA A 11 9.96 38.09 -15.41
N ASP A 12 10.58 37.00 -15.87
CA ASP A 12 11.47 37.00 -17.03
C ASP A 12 10.84 36.30 -18.26
N GLY A 13 9.65 35.71 -18.11
CA GLY A 13 8.96 35.02 -19.20
C GLY A 13 9.46 33.60 -19.46
N GLU A 14 10.22 33.01 -18.53
CA GLU A 14 10.55 31.59 -18.56
C GLU A 14 9.34 30.79 -18.10
N VAL A 15 8.90 29.86 -18.96
CA VAL A 15 7.85 28.90 -18.62
C VAL A 15 8.43 28.02 -17.51
N CYS A 16 7.74 27.83 -16.38
CA CYS A 16 8.13 26.79 -15.43
C CYS A 16 8.08 25.44 -16.17
N GLU A 17 9.22 24.96 -16.66
CA GLU A 17 9.35 23.63 -17.27
C GLU A 17 9.41 22.51 -16.21
N SER A 18 9.07 22.81 -14.96
CA SER A 18 9.05 21.83 -13.86
C SER A 18 7.69 21.15 -13.77
N PRO A 19 7.62 19.81 -13.54
CA PRO A 19 6.37 19.14 -13.24
C PRO A 19 5.73 19.74 -11.97
N CYS A 20 4.40 19.82 -11.95
CA CYS A 20 3.68 20.19 -10.72
C CYS A 20 3.68 18.99 -9.76
N PHE A 21 4.26 19.18 -8.58
CA PHE A 21 4.20 18.20 -7.49
C PHE A 21 2.95 18.41 -6.63
N GLY A 22 2.36 17.32 -6.17
CA GLY A 22 1.22 17.36 -5.26
C GLY A 22 0.47 16.03 -5.24
N CYS A 23 -0.65 15.97 -4.52
CA CYS A 23 -1.45 14.76 -4.51
C CYS A 23 -2.11 14.52 -5.87
N THR A 24 -1.82 13.36 -6.48
CA THR A 24 -2.39 12.94 -7.78
C THR A 24 -3.53 11.93 -7.64
N VAL A 25 -3.91 11.53 -6.43
CA VAL A 25 -5.01 10.58 -6.19
C VAL A 25 -6.34 11.34 -6.23
N PRO A 26 -7.22 11.10 -7.24
CA PRO A 26 -8.48 11.84 -7.40
C PRO A 26 -9.43 11.73 -6.20
N GLU A 27 -9.36 10.63 -5.48
CA GLU A 27 -10.18 10.34 -4.31
C GLU A 27 -9.65 11.01 -3.03
N ALA A 28 -8.44 11.58 -3.03
CA ALA A 28 -7.87 12.18 -1.83
C ALA A 28 -8.50 13.55 -1.50
N SER A 29 -8.53 13.88 -0.20
CA SER A 29 -9.09 15.11 0.34
C SER A 29 -8.42 16.39 -0.17
N ASN A 30 -7.14 16.30 -0.54
CA ASN A 30 -6.31 17.40 -1.04
C ASN A 30 -5.84 17.16 -2.48
N PHE A 31 -6.63 16.44 -3.29
CA PHE A 31 -6.33 16.19 -4.70
C PHE A 31 -6.04 17.50 -5.45
N ASN A 32 -4.91 17.52 -6.17
CA ASN A 32 -4.55 18.63 -7.03
C ASN A 32 -4.61 18.20 -8.50
N HIS A 33 -5.64 18.62 -9.21
CA HIS A 33 -5.80 18.34 -10.65
C HIS A 33 -4.69 18.89 -11.54
N MET A 34 -3.85 19.79 -11.02
CA MET A 34 -2.67 20.31 -11.72
C MET A 34 -1.41 19.49 -11.42
N ALA A 35 -1.41 18.63 -10.40
CA ALA A 35 -0.25 17.80 -10.06
C ALA A 35 -0.04 16.72 -11.13
N GLU A 36 1.19 16.61 -11.61
CA GLU A 36 1.64 15.61 -12.57
C GLU A 36 2.49 14.53 -11.89
N VAL A 37 3.07 14.85 -10.73
CA VAL A 37 3.92 13.93 -9.96
C VAL A 37 3.44 13.86 -8.53
N ASP A 38 3.12 12.65 -8.07
CA ASP A 38 2.75 12.40 -6.68
C ASP A 38 3.96 12.63 -5.76
N ASN A 39 3.79 13.50 -4.78
CA ASN A 39 4.79 13.77 -3.75
C ASN A 39 4.46 13.08 -2.41
N ALA A 40 3.56 12.08 -2.43
CA ALA A 40 3.07 11.35 -1.26
C ALA A 40 2.42 12.27 -0.21
N SER A 41 1.91 13.44 -0.61
CA SER A 41 1.20 14.36 0.30
C SER A 41 -0.30 14.11 0.37
N CYS A 42 -0.82 13.07 -0.28
CA CYS A 42 -2.25 12.79 -0.31
C CYS A 42 -2.80 12.53 1.10
N ILE A 43 -3.90 13.21 1.42
CA ILE A 43 -4.60 13.10 2.70
C ILE A 43 -5.92 12.37 2.46
N CYS A 44 -6.27 11.46 3.35
CA CYS A 44 -7.59 10.86 3.40
C CYS A 44 -8.31 11.22 4.71
N ASP A 45 -9.18 12.23 4.65
CA ASP A 45 -10.14 12.49 5.73
C ASP A 45 -11.25 11.44 5.66
N ALA A 46 -11.01 10.32 6.35
CA ALA A 46 -11.80 9.10 6.23
C ALA A 46 -13.23 9.25 6.77
N VAL A 47 -14.21 8.76 6.01
CA VAL A 47 -15.62 8.69 6.44
C VAL A 47 -16.24 7.32 6.19
N GLY A 48 -17.19 6.97 7.06
CA GLY A 48 -17.92 5.71 6.96
C GLY A 48 -17.14 4.51 7.51
N ASN A 49 -17.55 3.32 7.10
CA ASN A 49 -16.94 2.06 7.54
C ASN A 49 -16.07 1.47 6.43
N PRO A 50 -14.94 0.82 6.77
CA PRO A 50 -14.11 0.14 5.76
C PRO A 50 -14.88 -0.93 4.98
N ILE A 51 -14.75 -0.90 3.66
CA ILE A 51 -15.33 -1.84 2.71
C ILE A 51 -14.22 -2.73 2.16
N SER A 52 -14.45 -4.04 2.06
CA SER A 52 -13.49 -4.95 1.44
C SER A 52 -13.28 -4.61 -0.03
N ASP A 53 -12.04 -4.49 -0.46
CA ASP A 53 -11.66 -4.35 -1.86
C ASP A 53 -11.02 -5.66 -2.35
N GLN A 54 -9.70 -5.74 -2.42
CA GLN A 54 -8.99 -6.97 -2.80
C GLN A 54 -9.13 -8.02 -1.70
N SER A 55 -9.52 -9.25 -2.05
CA SER A 55 -9.69 -10.34 -1.07
C SER A 55 -9.54 -11.73 -1.71
N GLN A 56 -8.45 -12.42 -1.37
CA GLN A 56 -8.30 -13.87 -1.51
C GLN A 56 -7.97 -14.43 -0.13
N LEU A 57 -8.79 -15.35 0.37
CA LEU A 57 -8.63 -15.96 1.69
C LEU A 57 -8.47 -17.48 1.62
N VAL A 58 -8.20 -18.01 0.42
CA VAL A 58 -7.91 -19.43 0.21
C VAL A 58 -6.40 -19.62 0.09
N ALA A 59 -5.82 -20.26 1.10
CA ALA A 59 -4.42 -20.68 1.10
C ALA A 59 -4.25 -22.03 0.40
N GLY A 60 -3.27 -22.11 -0.51
CA GLY A 60 -2.84 -23.34 -1.17
C GLY A 60 -1.59 -23.95 -0.52
N PHE A 61 -0.64 -23.11 -0.14
CA PHE A 61 0.60 -23.51 0.52
C PHE A 61 1.19 -22.35 1.34
N ALA A 62 2.24 -22.65 2.09
CA ALA A 62 2.99 -21.68 2.88
C ALA A 62 4.44 -21.61 2.40
N GLY A 63 4.99 -20.40 2.38
CA GLY A 63 6.38 -20.12 2.08
C GLY A 63 6.95 -19.10 3.06
N GLY A 64 8.26 -18.90 3.04
CA GLY A 64 8.86 -17.82 3.80
C GLY A 64 10.10 -17.26 3.13
N ASP A 65 10.28 -15.96 3.30
CA ASP A 65 11.41 -15.19 2.77
C ASP A 65 11.85 -14.14 3.82
N GLU A 66 13.02 -13.53 3.63
CA GLU A 66 13.51 -12.42 4.46
C GLU A 66 12.92 -11.07 4.04
N ASP A 67 12.38 -10.99 2.82
CA ASP A 67 11.74 -9.80 2.26
C ASP A 67 10.57 -10.22 1.38
N GLN A 68 9.35 -9.82 1.75
CA GLN A 68 8.14 -10.22 1.04
C GLN A 68 7.30 -9.00 0.68
N TRP A 69 6.99 -8.86 -0.62
CA TRP A 69 6.03 -7.89 -1.12
C TRP A 69 5.03 -8.53 -2.08
N GLN A 70 3.90 -7.85 -2.25
CA GLN A 70 2.84 -8.19 -3.19
C GLN A 70 2.23 -6.92 -3.77
N SER A 71 2.10 -6.89 -5.10
CA SER A 71 1.34 -5.85 -5.80
C SER A 71 -0.14 -6.22 -5.94
N PHE A 72 -0.99 -5.19 -6.07
CA PHE A 72 -2.42 -5.32 -6.29
C PHE A 72 -2.98 -4.11 -7.01
N THR A 73 -4.03 -4.31 -7.81
CA THR A 73 -4.79 -3.23 -8.45
C THR A 73 -5.93 -2.80 -7.55
N VAL A 74 -6.05 -1.51 -7.23
CA VAL A 74 -7.13 -1.00 -6.37
C VAL A 74 -8.45 -1.00 -7.14
N GLY A 75 -9.47 -1.67 -6.64
CA GLY A 75 -10.80 -1.67 -7.25
C GLY A 75 -11.66 -0.50 -6.77
N LEU A 76 -11.55 -0.17 -5.49
CA LEU A 76 -12.25 0.92 -4.81
C LEU A 76 -11.26 2.00 -4.36
N GLY A 77 -11.20 3.10 -5.09
CA GLY A 77 -10.39 4.26 -4.71
C GLY A 77 -10.84 4.88 -3.39
N GLY A 78 -9.89 5.47 -2.67
CA GLY A 78 -10.10 6.00 -1.31
C GLY A 78 -8.90 5.74 -0.41
N GLY A 79 -9.12 5.68 0.90
CA GLY A 79 -8.08 5.43 1.89
C GLY A 79 -7.93 3.95 2.21
N LEU A 80 -6.74 3.40 2.10
CA LEU A 80 -6.40 2.08 2.65
C LEU A 80 -6.45 2.15 4.18
N ALA A 81 -7.54 1.65 4.76
CA ALA A 81 -7.79 1.68 6.19
C ALA A 81 -7.27 0.42 6.90
N LYS A 82 -7.33 -0.73 6.22
CA LYS A 82 -6.83 -2.00 6.77
C LYS A 82 -6.18 -2.88 5.71
N LEU A 83 -5.15 -3.58 6.13
CA LEU A 83 -4.53 -4.67 5.40
C LEU A 83 -4.56 -5.92 6.30
N ALA A 84 -5.12 -7.00 5.80
CA ALA A 84 -5.08 -8.30 6.45
C ALA A 84 -4.19 -9.24 5.64
N ILE A 85 -3.28 -9.95 6.31
CA ILE A 85 -2.33 -10.86 5.64
C ILE A 85 -2.29 -12.17 6.44
N GLU A 86 -2.32 -13.30 5.76
CA GLU A 86 -2.16 -14.60 6.42
C GLU A 86 -0.68 -14.91 6.63
N LEU A 87 -0.22 -14.71 7.87
CA LEU A 87 1.18 -14.78 8.27
C LEU A 87 1.32 -15.21 9.73
N THR A 88 2.56 -15.46 10.17
CA THR A 88 2.87 -15.71 11.58
C THR A 88 4.18 -15.04 11.98
N SER A 89 4.35 -14.78 13.28
CA SER A 89 5.60 -14.26 13.83
C SER A 89 6.79 -15.14 13.42
N PRO A 90 7.88 -14.55 12.89
CA PRO A 90 9.12 -15.27 12.59
C PRO A 90 9.80 -15.84 13.84
N VAL A 91 9.40 -15.42 15.04
CA VAL A 91 10.01 -15.84 16.31
C VAL A 91 9.00 -16.60 17.15
N THR A 92 8.83 -17.91 16.95
CA THR A 92 7.90 -18.70 17.77
C THR A 92 8.49 -19.00 19.16
N PRO A 93 7.72 -18.88 20.28
CA PRO A 93 6.30 -18.55 20.40
C PRO A 93 6.05 -17.08 20.78
N MET A 94 6.93 -16.16 20.41
CA MET A 94 6.90 -14.75 20.81
C MET A 94 6.37 -13.86 19.68
N PRO A 95 5.73 -12.73 19.98
CA PRO A 95 5.46 -11.74 18.95
C PRO A 95 6.77 -11.13 18.42
N SER A 96 6.77 -10.67 17.17
CA SER A 96 7.92 -10.02 16.54
C SER A 96 7.51 -8.66 15.97
N PRO A 97 8.32 -7.60 16.12
CA PRO A 97 8.05 -6.34 15.42
C PRO A 97 8.16 -6.56 13.90
N ALA A 98 7.41 -5.78 13.14
CA ALA A 98 7.52 -5.66 11.69
C ALA A 98 7.06 -4.26 11.25
N THR A 99 7.40 -3.88 10.03
CA THR A 99 6.89 -2.68 9.37
C THR A 99 6.16 -3.08 8.10
N ILE A 100 4.96 -2.54 7.91
CA ILE A 100 4.21 -2.65 6.65
C ILE A 100 4.43 -1.36 5.88
N GLU A 101 4.90 -1.46 4.65
CA GLU A 101 5.17 -0.33 3.76
C GLU A 101 4.25 -0.40 2.53
N ILE A 102 3.75 0.74 2.07
CA ILE A 102 2.90 0.84 0.86
C ILE A 102 3.61 1.69 -0.20
N TYR A 103 3.75 1.16 -1.40
CA TYR A 103 4.44 1.77 -2.54
C TYR A 103 3.51 1.99 -3.73
N THR A 104 3.79 3.01 -4.53
CA THR A 104 3.20 3.15 -5.88
C THR A 104 3.79 2.10 -6.83
N GLY A 105 2.95 1.60 -7.74
CA GLY A 105 3.34 0.66 -8.77
C GLY A 105 3.64 -0.76 -8.27
N GLU A 106 4.22 -1.56 -9.17
CA GLU A 106 4.64 -2.92 -8.89
C GLU A 106 6.01 -2.94 -8.19
N GLY A 107 6.10 -3.68 -7.10
CA GLY A 107 7.30 -3.83 -6.29
C GLY A 107 7.61 -2.62 -5.42
N ILE A 108 8.88 -2.49 -5.07
CA ILE A 108 9.38 -1.49 -4.10
C ILE A 108 10.16 -0.35 -4.78
N GLY A 109 10.09 -0.26 -6.10
CA GLY A 109 10.82 0.75 -6.89
C GLY A 109 10.10 2.11 -6.99
N GLY A 110 8.81 2.15 -6.63
CA GLY A 110 8.00 3.37 -6.65
C GLY A 110 8.15 4.24 -5.40
N THR A 111 7.28 5.22 -5.28
CA THR A 111 7.22 6.14 -4.15
C THR A 111 6.62 5.44 -2.93
N LEU A 112 7.29 5.52 -1.77
CA LEU A 112 6.71 5.10 -0.49
C LEU A 112 5.62 6.08 -0.08
N LEU A 113 4.38 5.61 0.00
CA LEU A 113 3.20 6.41 0.37
C LEU A 113 2.97 6.44 1.87
N GLY A 114 3.34 5.39 2.59
CA GLY A 114 3.15 5.30 4.02
C GLY A 114 3.70 4.01 4.61
N SER A 115 3.82 4.00 5.94
CA SER A 115 4.33 2.87 6.70
C SER A 115 3.59 2.70 8.02
N LEU A 116 3.44 1.46 8.48
CA LEU A 116 2.82 1.10 9.74
C LEU A 116 3.72 0.15 10.52
N GLU A 117 4.12 0.55 11.73
CA GLU A 117 4.80 -0.36 12.67
C GLU A 117 3.78 -1.28 13.34
N VAL A 118 4.05 -2.58 13.34
CA VAL A 118 3.14 -3.61 13.85
C VAL A 118 3.88 -4.65 14.69
N MET A 119 3.12 -5.43 15.46
CA MET A 119 3.61 -6.64 16.13
C MET A 119 2.91 -7.85 15.53
N LEU A 120 3.67 -8.75 14.90
CA LEU A 120 3.16 -9.99 14.35
C LEU A 120 2.85 -10.97 15.48
N ALA A 121 1.65 -11.52 15.49
CA ALA A 121 1.24 -12.50 16.49
C ALA A 121 1.93 -13.86 16.24
N PRO A 122 2.40 -14.55 17.28
CA PRO A 122 2.88 -15.92 17.15
C PRO A 122 1.71 -16.90 17.06
N GLY A 123 1.94 -18.04 16.44
CA GLY A 123 0.94 -19.10 16.34
C GLY A 123 1.01 -19.83 15.00
N PRO A 124 -0.04 -20.60 14.65
CA PRO A 124 -0.20 -21.08 13.28
C PRO A 124 -0.31 -19.89 12.31
N LEU A 125 -0.17 -20.16 11.02
CA LEU A 125 -0.51 -19.19 9.97
C LEU A 125 -2.00 -18.85 10.10
N GLU A 126 -2.28 -17.57 10.31
CA GLU A 126 -3.63 -17.04 10.44
C GLU A 126 -3.70 -15.65 9.82
N LEU A 127 -4.90 -15.27 9.36
CA LEU A 127 -5.16 -13.95 8.83
C LEU A 127 -5.09 -12.90 9.95
N GLN A 128 -4.00 -12.13 9.99
CA GLN A 128 -3.80 -11.03 10.94
C GLN A 128 -4.24 -9.72 10.30
N GLU A 129 -4.96 -8.87 11.04
CA GLU A 129 -5.46 -7.58 10.55
C GLU A 129 -4.66 -6.41 11.10
N PHE A 130 -4.21 -5.54 10.21
CA PHE A 130 -3.44 -4.33 10.52
C PHE A 130 -4.25 -3.10 10.13
N THR A 131 -4.47 -2.18 11.06
CA THR A 131 -5.25 -0.96 10.84
C THR A 131 -4.32 0.24 10.73
N PHE A 132 -4.47 1.01 9.65
CA PHE A 132 -3.76 2.27 9.45
C PHE A 132 -4.51 3.36 10.22
N PRO A 133 -3.87 4.04 11.20
CA PRO A 133 -4.51 5.12 11.94
C PRO A 133 -4.83 6.31 11.03
N ASP A 134 -3.96 6.55 10.05
CA ASP A 134 -4.12 7.53 8.98
C ASP A 134 -4.24 6.76 7.65
N PRO A 135 -5.45 6.61 7.07
CA PRO A 135 -5.63 5.84 5.85
C PRO A 135 -4.84 6.41 4.68
N ILE A 136 -4.16 5.53 3.93
CA ILE A 136 -3.29 5.92 2.81
C ILE A 136 -4.15 6.06 1.55
N ALA A 137 -4.20 7.23 0.94
CA ALA A 137 -5.01 7.46 -0.26
C ALA A 137 -4.44 6.68 -1.46
N LEU A 138 -5.29 5.85 -2.08
CA LEU A 138 -5.00 5.06 -3.28
C LEU A 138 -6.07 5.32 -4.35
N ALA A 139 -5.64 5.45 -5.60
CA ALA A 139 -6.52 5.71 -6.74
C ALA A 139 -7.11 4.41 -7.29
N ALA A 140 -8.39 4.45 -7.69
CA ALA A 140 -9.03 3.31 -8.34
C ALA A 140 -8.37 2.99 -9.69
N GLY A 141 -8.11 1.71 -9.96
CA GLY A 141 -7.52 1.21 -11.20
C GLY A 141 -6.00 1.28 -11.26
N GLU A 142 -5.34 1.91 -10.29
CA GLU A 142 -3.89 1.97 -10.20
C GLU A 142 -3.31 0.77 -9.44
N VAL A 143 -2.05 0.44 -9.75
CA VAL A 143 -1.31 -0.64 -9.08
C VAL A 143 -0.50 -0.07 -7.92
N TYR A 144 -0.56 -0.77 -6.79
CA TYR A 144 0.22 -0.48 -5.59
C TYR A 144 0.83 -1.75 -5.05
N SER A 145 1.84 -1.64 -4.20
CA SER A 145 2.47 -2.79 -3.55
C SER A 145 2.55 -2.60 -2.06
N PHE A 146 2.28 -3.66 -1.29
CA PHE A 146 2.64 -3.70 0.11
C PHE A 146 3.88 -4.56 0.31
N ARG A 147 4.70 -4.20 1.30
CA ARG A 147 5.87 -4.96 1.74
C ARG A 147 5.81 -5.16 3.24
N VAL A 148 6.20 -6.34 3.71
CA VAL A 148 6.37 -6.61 5.14
C VAL A 148 7.84 -6.77 5.46
N VAL A 149 8.36 -5.84 6.26
CA VAL A 149 9.76 -5.80 6.69
C VAL A 149 9.86 -6.34 8.11
N VAL A 150 10.59 -7.44 8.27
CA VAL A 150 10.93 -8.01 9.58
C VAL A 150 12.38 -7.66 9.96
N PRO A 151 12.77 -7.79 11.25
CA PRO A 151 14.16 -7.62 11.65
C PRO A 151 15.11 -8.48 10.81
N VAL A 152 16.31 -7.97 10.55
CA VAL A 152 17.32 -8.67 9.73
C VAL A 152 17.55 -10.12 10.19
N GLN A 153 17.78 -11.02 9.23
CA GLN A 153 18.02 -12.44 9.45
C GLN A 153 16.81 -13.22 10.00
N MET A 154 15.60 -12.68 9.88
CA MET A 154 14.35 -13.38 10.17
C MET A 154 13.62 -13.72 8.86
N VAL A 155 13.06 -14.93 8.80
CA VAL A 155 12.23 -15.39 7.69
C VAL A 155 10.76 -15.24 8.09
N ILE A 156 10.04 -14.34 7.42
CA ILE A 156 8.60 -14.23 7.60
C ILE A 156 7.91 -15.36 6.85
N HIS A 157 7.03 -16.08 7.53
CA HIS A 157 6.24 -17.14 6.91
C HIS A 157 4.86 -16.59 6.58
N MET A 158 4.44 -16.78 5.33
CA MET A 158 3.16 -16.30 4.79
C MET A 158 2.46 -17.40 4.00
N ALA A 159 1.13 -17.30 3.92
CA ALA A 159 0.33 -18.15 3.05
C ALA A 159 0.22 -17.56 1.64
N PHE A 160 0.23 -18.45 0.65
CA PHE A 160 0.09 -18.14 -0.76
C PHE A 160 -1.13 -18.88 -1.34
N ALA A 161 -1.81 -18.25 -2.28
CA ALA A 161 -2.91 -18.84 -3.03
C ALA A 161 -2.41 -19.85 -4.08
N ASP A 162 -3.24 -20.83 -4.43
CA ASP A 162 -2.98 -21.86 -5.46
C ASP A 162 -3.38 -21.43 -6.89
N ALA A 163 -3.73 -20.16 -7.07
CA ALA A 163 -4.06 -19.53 -8.34
C ALA A 163 -3.45 -18.10 -8.40
N ASN A 164 -3.59 -17.42 -9.54
CA ASN A 164 -3.40 -15.97 -9.67
C ASN A 164 -4.79 -15.28 -9.60
N PRO A 165 -5.36 -15.08 -8.39
CA PRO A 165 -6.69 -14.50 -8.21
C PRO A 165 -6.70 -12.97 -8.32
N TYR A 166 -5.56 -12.30 -8.37
CA TYR A 166 -5.48 -10.84 -8.44
C TYR A 166 -4.98 -10.40 -9.82
N PRO A 167 -5.89 -10.01 -10.75
CA PRO A 167 -5.48 -9.51 -12.05
C PRO A 167 -4.49 -8.33 -11.92
N GLY A 168 -3.24 -8.55 -12.33
CA GLY A 168 -2.16 -7.55 -12.27
C GLY A 168 -1.39 -7.49 -10.96
N GLY A 169 -1.63 -8.41 -10.02
CA GLY A 169 -0.79 -8.61 -8.83
C GLY A 169 0.38 -9.55 -9.12
N SER A 170 1.50 -9.32 -8.46
CA SER A 170 2.69 -10.19 -8.45
C SER A 170 3.30 -10.19 -7.06
N ALA A 171 3.73 -11.35 -6.58
CA ALA A 171 4.67 -11.45 -5.47
C ALA A 171 6.12 -11.41 -5.95
N ASN A 172 7.05 -11.10 -5.06
CA ASN A 172 8.49 -11.02 -5.38
C ASN A 172 9.20 -12.37 -5.49
N GLY A 173 8.64 -13.43 -4.93
CA GLY A 173 9.21 -14.78 -4.97
C GLY A 173 8.89 -15.51 -6.27
N ASP A 174 7.61 -15.52 -6.66
CA ASP A 174 7.11 -16.17 -7.86
C ASP A 174 5.95 -15.34 -8.41
N PRO A 175 6.02 -14.85 -9.66
CA PRO A 175 4.97 -14.01 -10.25
C PRO A 175 3.66 -14.78 -10.51
N ASP A 176 3.68 -16.11 -10.46
CA ASP A 176 2.48 -16.94 -10.58
C ASP A 176 1.81 -17.20 -9.21
N LEU A 177 2.43 -16.77 -8.11
CA LEU A 177 1.95 -16.96 -6.75
C LEU A 177 1.57 -15.62 -6.13
N ASP A 178 0.37 -15.57 -5.54
CA ASP A 178 -0.08 -14.40 -4.81
C ASP A 178 -0.18 -14.71 -3.31
N LEU A 179 0.18 -13.72 -2.48
CA LEU A 179 -0.08 -13.79 -1.04
C LEU A 179 -1.58 -13.87 -0.76
N VAL A 180 -1.93 -14.51 0.36
CA VAL A 180 -3.29 -14.49 0.89
C VAL A 180 -3.48 -13.22 1.71
N PHE A 181 -4.22 -12.25 1.17
CA PHE A 181 -4.46 -10.97 1.82
C PHE A 181 -5.84 -10.38 1.52
N ARG A 182 -6.21 -9.39 2.32
CA ARG A 182 -7.38 -8.55 2.08
C ARG A 182 -7.07 -7.08 2.34
N THR A 183 -7.46 -6.20 1.42
CA THR A 183 -7.48 -4.76 1.64
C THR A 183 -8.90 -4.31 2.02
N GLN A 184 -8.98 -3.30 2.89
CA GLN A 184 -10.25 -2.61 3.16
C GLN A 184 -10.05 -1.12 3.00
N MET A 185 -10.91 -0.53 2.16
CA MET A 185 -10.87 0.85 1.75
C MET A 185 -11.96 1.65 2.47
N VAL A 186 -11.68 2.91 2.74
CA VAL A 186 -12.64 3.89 3.30
C VAL A 186 -12.76 5.06 2.33
N GLU A 187 -13.93 5.69 2.27
CA GLU A 187 -14.11 6.90 1.47
C GLU A 187 -13.32 8.05 2.11
N CYS A 188 -12.65 8.86 1.29
CA CYS A 188 -12.04 10.11 1.73
C CYS A 188 -12.94 11.28 1.34
N THR A 189 -13.14 12.24 2.22
CA THR A 189 -13.92 13.44 1.90
C THR A 189 -13.02 14.63 1.62
N SER A 190 -13.33 15.40 0.58
CA SER A 190 -12.76 16.74 0.40
C SER A 190 -13.19 17.66 1.55
N ASN A 191 -12.23 18.33 2.19
CA ASN A 191 -12.50 19.41 3.14
C ASN A 191 -13.08 20.65 2.46
#